data_AF-A0A0T5P5K0-F1
#
_entry.id   AF-A0A0T5P5K0-F1
#
_cell.length_a   1.000
_cell.length_b   1.000
_cell.length_c   1.000
_cell.angle_alpha   90.00
_cell.angle_beta   90.00
_cell.angle_gamma   90.00
#
_symmetry.space_group_name_H-M   'P 1'
#
loop_
_entity.id
_entity.type
_entity.pdbx_description
1 polymer ?
#
loop_
_entity_poly.entity_id
_entity_poly.type
_entity_poly.pdbx_seq_one_letter_code
_entity_poly.pdbx_strand_id
1 'polypeptide(L)'
;MSDYDYIIVGAGSAGCVLANRLGEDPGTRILVLEAGGDDRSLIVRMPAALTMPMNTKRFNWGLSTEPEPHLDGRRVNLPRGKGLGGSSSINGMCWVRGNPMDYELWAARGATGWGWRSVLPYFQRLENASDPGDLRGRDGPIHVTRGSEANPLFTAFVEAGVQAGYARSANMNDRQHEGFGPMEMNVDNGVRCSAARAYLRPAMARGNVRVVTYAQATRILFDGTRATGIEYRHNGQLKTATAGREVIVSSGSIMSPALLKRSGIGNPEELKEAGITPKHTLPGVGENLMDHLEVYVQQACTQPITLFSAQSPLSKAKIGLEWLLTRGGLGASNHFEAGAHIRSRAGISYPDLQMHFLPIAISYDGNTLAEGHGYQVHVGPKRSKSRGWVRLDPANPDGPPKVRFNYMSHPDDWTEMRAAIRFTREVFAQAAFAPYRDEELAPGPDAQSDDALDAFIKEKVESAYHPCGTCRMGTDPLAVVDPDCRVHGLEALRVVDSSIMPQATAGDLNAPTLMLAERAADLIRGRDPMVIDDAPLPVDPEWKTRQRSQEISLDLATSGGTDESFFDLG
;
A
#
# COMPACT_ATOMS: atom_id res chain seq x y z
N MET A 1 -3.91 5.60 38.64
CA MET A 1 -3.37 4.34 38.06
C MET A 1 -3.90 4.24 36.65
N SER A 2 -3.05 3.94 35.66
CA SER A 2 -3.50 3.76 34.28
C SER A 2 -4.05 2.35 34.03
N ASP A 3 -5.01 2.24 33.10
CA ASP A 3 -5.64 0.97 32.73
C ASP A 3 -4.68 0.09 31.93
N TYR A 4 -3.89 0.71 31.04
CA TYR A 4 -2.96 0.05 30.12
C TYR A 4 -1.62 0.78 30.09
N ASP A 5 -0.56 0.12 29.63
CA ASP A 5 0.71 0.76 29.31
C ASP A 5 0.62 1.45 27.95
N TYR A 6 0.09 0.74 26.96
CA TYR A 6 -0.09 1.23 25.60
C TYR A 6 -1.56 1.14 25.17
N ILE A 7 -2.03 2.17 24.46
CA ILE A 7 -3.29 2.13 23.73
C ILE A 7 -2.98 2.29 22.25
N ILE A 8 -3.34 1.30 21.44
CA ILE A 8 -3.19 1.29 19.98
C ILE A 8 -4.55 1.57 19.34
N VAL A 9 -4.62 2.61 18.52
CA VAL A 9 -5.86 3.05 17.87
C VAL A 9 -5.88 2.60 16.41
N GLY A 10 -6.64 1.56 16.13
CA GLY A 10 -6.73 0.88 14.84
C GLY A 10 -6.01 -0.47 14.87
N ALA A 11 -6.74 -1.55 14.55
CA ALA A 11 -6.16 -2.89 14.37
C ALA A 11 -5.83 -3.14 12.89
N GLY A 12 -5.32 -2.14 12.18
CA GLY A 12 -4.86 -2.25 10.80
C GLY A 12 -3.53 -2.98 10.66
N SER A 13 -2.90 -2.92 9.48
CA SER A 13 -1.60 -3.56 9.21
C SER A 13 -0.56 -3.23 10.29
N ALA A 14 -0.31 -1.94 10.52
CA ALA A 14 0.67 -1.49 11.51
C ALA A 14 0.26 -1.76 12.96
N GLY A 15 -1.02 -1.49 13.31
CA GLY A 15 -1.52 -1.72 14.66
C GLY A 15 -1.44 -3.18 15.11
N CYS A 16 -1.65 -4.13 14.18
CA CYS A 16 -1.47 -5.56 14.45
C CYS A 16 -0.01 -5.91 14.80
N VAL A 17 0.96 -5.37 14.05
CA VAL A 17 2.39 -5.59 14.29
C VAL A 17 2.79 -5.02 15.66
N LEU A 18 2.40 -3.78 15.95
CA LEU A 18 2.69 -3.12 17.23
C LEU A 18 2.13 -3.90 18.41
N ALA A 19 0.87 -4.34 18.34
CA ALA A 19 0.26 -5.13 19.39
C ALA A 19 1.04 -6.42 19.67
N ASN A 20 1.54 -7.07 18.62
CA ASN A 20 2.38 -8.27 18.75
C ASN A 20 3.75 -7.95 19.35
N ARG A 21 4.49 -7.01 18.78
CA ARG A 21 5.88 -6.75 19.18
C ARG A 21 5.97 -6.14 20.57
N LEU A 22 5.10 -5.18 20.91
CA LEU A 22 5.05 -4.62 22.26
C LEU A 22 4.59 -5.68 23.28
N GLY A 23 3.62 -6.51 22.90
CA GLY A 23 3.12 -7.60 23.75
C GLY A 23 4.08 -8.78 23.91
N GLU A 24 5.30 -8.73 23.37
CA GLU A 24 6.33 -9.73 23.66
C GLU A 24 6.86 -9.62 25.09
N ASP A 25 6.78 -8.42 25.68
CA ASP A 25 7.04 -8.23 27.11
C ASP A 25 5.78 -8.58 27.92
N PRO A 26 5.79 -9.67 28.72
CA PRO A 26 4.63 -10.08 29.51
C PRO A 26 4.25 -9.06 30.61
N GLY A 27 5.15 -8.13 30.95
CA GLY A 27 4.87 -7.04 31.89
C GLY A 27 4.05 -5.89 31.31
N THR A 28 3.82 -5.86 30.00
CA THR A 28 3.04 -4.80 29.33
C THR A 28 1.57 -5.15 29.24
N ARG A 29 0.68 -4.19 29.49
CA ARG A 29 -0.76 -4.29 29.23
C ARG A 29 -1.14 -3.42 28.05
N ILE A 30 -1.75 -4.00 27.03
CA ILE A 30 -2.06 -3.30 25.77
C ILE A 30 -3.57 -3.35 25.49
N LEU A 31 -4.14 -2.20 25.14
CA LEU A 31 -5.47 -2.08 24.58
C LEU A 31 -5.39 -1.75 23.09
N VAL A 32 -6.08 -2.51 22.25
CA VAL A 32 -6.27 -2.22 20.83
C VAL A 32 -7.75 -1.91 20.59
N LEU A 33 -8.03 -0.76 19.99
CA LEU A 33 -9.39 -0.34 19.60
C LEU A 33 -9.55 -0.42 18.09
N GLU A 34 -10.57 -1.14 17.62
CA GLU A 34 -10.88 -1.27 16.20
C GLU A 34 -12.35 -0.91 15.93
N ALA A 35 -12.58 -0.03 14.95
CA ALA A 35 -13.92 0.44 14.61
C ALA A 35 -14.77 -0.62 13.88
N GLY A 36 -14.13 -1.55 13.17
CA GLY A 36 -14.79 -2.67 12.49
C GLY A 36 -14.88 -3.96 13.31
N GLY A 37 -15.35 -5.01 12.63
CA GLY A 37 -15.52 -6.35 13.19
C GLY A 37 -14.34 -7.28 12.92
N ASP A 38 -14.58 -8.59 13.04
CA ASP A 38 -13.58 -9.62 12.75
C ASP A 38 -13.33 -9.83 11.24
N ASP A 39 -12.22 -10.51 10.93
CA ASP A 39 -11.77 -10.88 9.58
C ASP A 39 -11.93 -12.39 9.29
N ARG A 40 -12.78 -13.12 10.03
CA ARG A 40 -12.89 -14.60 9.92
C ARG A 40 -13.75 -15.07 8.75
N SER A 41 -14.37 -14.15 8.01
CA SER A 41 -15.23 -14.45 6.87
C SER A 41 -14.52 -15.24 5.78
N LEU A 42 -15.22 -16.18 5.14
CA LEU A 42 -14.66 -16.98 4.04
C LEU A 42 -14.22 -16.11 2.85
N ILE A 43 -14.99 -15.07 2.52
CA ILE A 43 -14.66 -14.14 1.42
C ILE A 43 -13.45 -13.25 1.71
N VAL A 44 -13.08 -13.10 2.99
CA VAL A 44 -11.83 -12.42 3.40
C VAL A 44 -10.66 -13.39 3.27
N ARG A 45 -10.87 -14.65 3.66
CA ARG A 45 -9.83 -15.68 3.70
C ARG A 45 -9.43 -16.22 2.32
N MET A 46 -10.38 -16.38 1.41
CA MET A 46 -10.15 -16.93 0.06
C MET A 46 -9.49 -15.86 -0.84
N PRO A 47 -8.25 -16.07 -1.32
CA PRO A 47 -7.54 -15.12 -2.17
C PRO A 47 -8.34 -14.63 -3.38
N ALA A 48 -8.96 -15.53 -4.15
CA ALA A 48 -9.71 -15.17 -5.36
C ALA A 48 -10.97 -14.34 -5.10
N ALA A 49 -11.45 -14.25 -3.86
CA ALA A 49 -12.62 -13.44 -3.50
C ALA A 49 -12.30 -11.97 -3.20
N LEU A 50 -11.07 -11.49 -3.43
CA LEU A 50 -10.59 -10.17 -2.98
C LEU A 50 -11.53 -8.98 -3.28
N THR A 51 -12.26 -9.00 -4.40
CA THR A 51 -13.19 -7.91 -4.78
C THR A 51 -14.45 -7.87 -3.92
N MET A 52 -14.87 -9.00 -3.34
CA MET A 52 -16.08 -9.09 -2.52
C MET A 52 -15.98 -8.30 -1.20
N PRO A 53 -14.96 -8.49 -0.33
CA PRO A 53 -14.84 -7.71 0.89
C PRO A 53 -14.54 -6.24 0.60
N MET A 54 -13.80 -5.91 -0.47
CA MET A 54 -13.59 -4.52 -0.89
C MET A 54 -14.90 -3.79 -1.19
N ASN A 55 -15.89 -4.47 -1.77
CA ASN A 55 -17.18 -3.87 -2.12
C ASN A 55 -18.28 -4.06 -1.05
N THR A 56 -17.92 -4.57 0.14
CA THR A 56 -18.88 -4.84 1.22
C THR A 56 -18.68 -3.86 2.38
N LYS A 57 -19.70 -3.04 2.70
CA LYS A 57 -19.67 -2.05 3.81
C LYS A 57 -19.32 -2.63 5.19
N ARG A 58 -19.49 -3.94 5.38
CA ARG A 58 -19.05 -4.65 6.61
C ARG A 58 -17.54 -4.61 6.79
N PHE A 59 -16.77 -4.72 5.71
CA PHE A 59 -15.30 -4.81 5.72
C PHE A 59 -14.62 -3.57 5.14
N ASN A 60 -15.39 -2.65 4.54
CA ASN A 60 -14.91 -1.43 3.92
C ASN A 60 -15.60 -0.20 4.53
N TRP A 61 -14.84 0.86 4.80
CA TRP A 61 -15.36 2.18 5.17
C TRP A 61 -16.28 2.80 4.11
N GLY A 62 -16.10 2.47 2.83
CA GLY A 62 -16.93 2.95 1.73
C GLY A 62 -16.72 4.44 1.43
N LEU A 63 -15.47 4.90 1.47
CA LEU A 63 -15.09 6.28 1.21
C LEU A 63 -15.01 6.56 -0.29
N SER A 64 -15.11 7.84 -0.65
CA SER A 64 -14.84 8.35 -2.00
C SER A 64 -14.14 9.70 -1.89
N THR A 65 -13.42 10.09 -2.93
CA THR A 65 -12.83 11.43 -3.00
C THR A 65 -13.90 12.51 -3.09
N GLU A 66 -13.52 13.74 -2.74
CA GLU A 66 -14.12 14.95 -3.30
C GLU A 66 -13.92 15.00 -4.82
N PRO A 67 -14.68 15.84 -5.55
CA PRO A 67 -14.51 15.98 -6.99
C PRO A 67 -13.07 16.34 -7.30
N GLU A 68 -12.42 15.53 -8.15
CA GLU A 68 -11.02 15.72 -8.54
C GLU A 68 -10.96 16.72 -9.72
N PRO A 69 -10.35 17.92 -9.53
CA PRO A 69 -10.45 19.01 -10.52
C PRO A 69 -9.86 18.67 -11.89
N HIS A 70 -8.83 17.83 -11.94
CA HIS A 70 -8.13 17.48 -13.18
C HIS A 70 -8.65 16.18 -13.81
N LEU A 71 -9.66 15.55 -13.20
CA LEU A 71 -10.38 14.38 -13.70
C LEU A 71 -11.84 14.72 -14.01
N ASP A 72 -12.08 15.93 -14.52
CA ASP A 72 -13.40 16.46 -14.90
C ASP A 72 -14.47 16.33 -13.79
N GLY A 73 -14.05 16.48 -12.52
CA GLY A 73 -14.92 16.42 -11.36
C GLY A 73 -15.35 15.01 -10.93
N ARG A 74 -14.73 13.95 -11.48
CA ARG A 74 -14.95 12.57 -11.04
C ARG A 74 -14.70 12.43 -9.54
N ARG A 75 -15.49 11.57 -8.91
CA ARG A 75 -15.22 11.03 -7.57
C ARG A 75 -14.65 9.63 -7.72
N VAL A 76 -13.48 9.39 -7.14
CA VAL A 76 -12.79 8.10 -7.20
C VAL A 76 -13.12 7.30 -5.94
N ASN A 77 -13.38 6.00 -6.09
CA ASN A 77 -13.66 5.09 -4.98
C ASN A 77 -12.40 4.86 -4.12
N LEU A 78 -12.55 4.86 -2.79
CA LEU A 78 -11.45 4.71 -1.83
C LEU A 78 -11.74 3.60 -0.82
N PRO A 79 -11.75 2.32 -1.25
CA PRO A 79 -11.99 1.20 -0.34
C PRO A 79 -10.89 1.14 0.71
N ARG A 80 -11.26 1.21 2.01
CA ARG A 80 -10.36 1.08 3.16
C ARG A 80 -10.89 0.05 4.13
N GLY A 81 -10.03 -0.86 4.58
CA GLY A 81 -10.42 -1.94 5.48
C GLY A 81 -10.98 -1.41 6.80
N LYS A 82 -12.14 -1.93 7.20
CA LYS A 82 -12.83 -1.62 8.45
C LYS A 82 -13.04 -2.91 9.23
N GLY A 83 -12.08 -3.24 10.09
CA GLY A 83 -12.06 -4.49 10.86
C GLY A 83 -10.65 -4.94 11.18
N LEU A 84 -10.53 -6.06 11.88
CA LEU A 84 -9.23 -6.63 12.26
C LEU A 84 -8.35 -6.89 11.02
N GLY A 85 -7.10 -6.44 11.07
CA GLY A 85 -6.13 -6.47 9.98
C GLY A 85 -6.27 -5.28 9.02
N GLY A 86 -7.33 -4.48 9.13
CA GLY A 86 -7.62 -3.32 8.30
C GLY A 86 -7.51 -3.66 6.82
N SER A 87 -6.78 -2.84 6.07
CA SER A 87 -6.64 -3.04 4.63
C SER A 87 -5.90 -4.32 4.23
N SER A 88 -5.04 -4.91 5.08
CA SER A 88 -4.42 -6.22 4.77
C SER A 88 -5.44 -7.36 4.67
N SER A 89 -6.63 -7.20 5.26
CA SER A 89 -7.73 -8.17 5.20
C SER A 89 -8.60 -8.00 3.94
N ILE A 90 -8.40 -6.95 3.14
CA ILE A 90 -9.19 -6.70 1.92
C ILE A 90 -8.34 -6.37 0.68
N ASN A 91 -7.01 -6.33 0.78
CA ASN A 91 -6.14 -5.95 -0.34
C ASN A 91 -6.02 -7.04 -1.43
N GLY A 92 -5.32 -6.72 -2.52
CA GLY A 92 -4.99 -7.65 -3.62
C GLY A 92 -3.92 -8.69 -3.28
N MET A 93 -3.36 -8.69 -2.07
CA MET A 93 -2.31 -9.59 -1.58
C MET A 93 -0.98 -9.54 -2.34
N CYS A 94 -0.80 -8.64 -3.31
CA CYS A 94 0.50 -8.41 -3.94
C CYS A 94 1.55 -8.10 -2.86
N TRP A 95 2.66 -8.83 -2.92
CA TRP A 95 3.77 -8.64 -2.01
C TRP A 95 4.92 -7.97 -2.74
N VAL A 96 5.09 -6.67 -2.47
CA VAL A 96 6.17 -5.85 -3.04
C VAL A 96 6.79 -5.02 -1.92
N ARG A 97 8.12 -5.07 -1.78
CA ARG A 97 8.88 -4.30 -0.77
C ARG A 97 9.09 -2.84 -1.17
N GLY A 98 8.89 -2.49 -2.43
CA GLY A 98 9.35 -1.23 -3.04
C GLY A 98 10.80 -1.32 -3.49
N ASN A 99 11.31 -0.26 -4.13
CA ASN A 99 12.70 -0.20 -4.55
C ASN A 99 13.58 0.23 -3.37
N PRO A 100 14.80 -0.33 -3.19
CA PRO A 100 15.74 0.13 -2.17
C PRO A 100 15.98 1.65 -2.15
N MET A 101 16.00 2.30 -3.32
CA MET A 101 16.18 3.76 -3.46
C MET A 101 15.01 4.57 -2.87
N ASP A 102 13.81 3.99 -2.69
CA ASP A 102 12.71 4.70 -2.03
C ASP A 102 13.03 5.02 -0.57
N TYR A 103 13.76 4.12 0.10
CA TYR A 103 14.13 4.28 1.50
C TYR A 103 15.29 5.26 1.68
N GLU A 104 16.23 5.28 0.73
CA GLU A 104 17.24 6.33 0.66
C GLU A 104 16.59 7.70 0.41
N LEU A 105 15.55 7.77 -0.44
CA LEU A 105 14.75 8.98 -0.62
C LEU A 105 14.01 9.39 0.66
N TRP A 106 13.50 8.44 1.45
CA TRP A 106 12.90 8.76 2.75
C TRP A 106 13.92 9.42 3.68
N ALA A 107 15.12 8.83 3.79
CA ALA A 107 16.21 9.39 4.60
C ALA A 107 16.61 10.79 4.13
N ALA A 108 16.75 11.00 2.81
CA ALA A 108 17.03 12.30 2.22
C ALA A 108 15.93 13.34 2.49
N ARG A 109 14.67 12.91 2.63
CA ARG A 109 13.52 13.75 3.01
C ARG A 109 13.35 13.95 4.53
N GLY A 110 14.39 13.67 5.31
CA GLY A 110 14.41 13.93 6.75
C GLY A 110 13.89 12.79 7.62
N ALA A 111 13.53 11.63 7.06
CA ALA A 111 13.30 10.41 7.82
C ALA A 111 14.64 9.74 8.16
N THR A 112 15.50 10.45 8.89
CA THR A 112 16.87 10.01 9.20
C THR A 112 16.88 8.62 9.82
N GLY A 113 17.78 7.79 9.33
CA GLY A 113 17.90 6.41 9.76
C GLY A 113 16.96 5.46 9.01
N TRP A 114 15.98 5.90 8.22
CA TRP A 114 15.04 5.03 7.48
C TRP A 114 15.55 4.57 6.10
N GLY A 115 16.84 4.74 5.81
CA GLY A 115 17.50 4.22 4.60
C GLY A 115 17.46 2.70 4.48
N TRP A 116 17.73 2.18 3.28
CA TRP A 116 17.56 0.78 2.89
C TRP A 116 18.25 -0.18 3.86
N ARG A 117 19.50 0.13 4.20
CA ARG A 117 20.33 -0.61 5.16
C ARG A 117 19.65 -0.86 6.51
N SER A 118 18.87 0.12 6.95
CA SER A 118 18.22 0.13 8.25
C SER A 118 16.80 -0.44 8.23
N VAL A 119 16.25 -0.72 7.05
CA VAL A 119 14.88 -1.27 6.90
C VAL A 119 14.89 -2.71 6.36
N LEU A 120 15.90 -3.08 5.57
CA LEU A 120 16.07 -4.44 5.04
C LEU A 120 16.03 -5.53 6.14
N PRO A 121 16.68 -5.38 7.31
CA PRO A 121 16.60 -6.39 8.36
C PRO A 121 15.18 -6.59 8.92
N TYR A 122 14.34 -5.54 8.87
CA TYR A 122 12.95 -5.62 9.29
C TYR A 122 12.06 -6.29 8.24
N PHE A 123 12.36 -6.10 6.94
CA PHE A 123 11.78 -6.92 5.87
C PHE A 123 12.15 -8.40 6.02
N GLN A 124 13.41 -8.71 6.32
CA GLN A 124 13.85 -10.09 6.60
C GLN A 124 13.15 -10.66 7.84
N ARG A 125 12.97 -9.86 8.90
CA ARG A 125 12.33 -10.31 10.14
C ARG A 125 10.84 -10.64 9.96
N LEU A 126 10.14 -9.88 9.12
CA LEU A 126 8.69 -10.07 8.96
C LEU A 126 8.33 -11.17 7.96
N GLU A 127 9.22 -11.51 7.04
CA GLU A 127 8.96 -12.46 5.96
C GLU A 127 9.25 -13.92 6.33
N ASN A 128 8.41 -14.79 5.81
CA ASN A 128 8.66 -16.21 5.60
C ASN A 128 8.38 -16.50 4.12
N ALA A 129 9.41 -16.30 3.29
CA ALA A 129 9.33 -16.48 1.86
C ALA A 129 9.43 -17.96 1.48
N SER A 130 8.63 -18.42 0.51
CA SER A 130 8.71 -19.79 0.00
C SER A 130 10.02 -20.08 -0.73
N ASP A 131 10.62 -19.06 -1.34
CA ASP A 131 11.91 -19.12 -2.03
C ASP A 131 12.79 -17.96 -1.55
N PRO A 132 13.38 -18.07 -0.34
CA PRO A 132 14.15 -16.97 0.19
C PRO A 132 15.52 -16.96 -0.51
N GLY A 133 15.72 -15.99 -1.40
CA GLY A 133 17.05 -15.56 -1.83
C GLY A 133 17.88 -15.00 -0.66
N ASP A 134 18.97 -14.32 -0.96
CA ASP A 134 19.91 -13.84 0.07
C ASP A 134 19.34 -12.69 0.92
N LEU A 135 18.45 -11.88 0.33
CA LEU A 135 17.89 -10.70 0.98
C LEU A 135 16.52 -10.96 1.62
N ARG A 136 16.08 -12.22 1.73
CA ARG A 136 14.71 -12.62 2.11
C ARG A 136 14.63 -13.27 3.50
N GLY A 137 13.50 -13.06 4.17
CA GLY A 137 13.20 -13.70 5.45
C GLY A 137 12.68 -15.13 5.29
N ARG A 138 12.95 -15.98 6.30
CA ARG A 138 12.52 -17.40 6.31
C ARG A 138 11.59 -17.76 7.47
N ASP A 139 11.61 -16.97 8.54
CA ASP A 139 11.01 -17.34 9.83
C ASP A 139 9.99 -16.32 10.34
N GLY A 140 9.71 -15.29 9.55
CA GLY A 140 8.78 -14.23 9.90
C GLY A 140 7.31 -14.67 9.90
N PRO A 141 6.41 -13.88 10.50
CA PRO A 141 4.99 -14.22 10.58
C PRO A 141 4.23 -14.03 9.25
N ILE A 142 4.77 -13.26 8.29
CA ILE A 142 4.14 -13.07 6.98
C ILE A 142 4.68 -14.10 5.99
N HIS A 143 3.89 -15.13 5.76
CA HIS A 143 4.14 -16.07 4.67
C HIS A 143 3.95 -15.38 3.31
N VAL A 144 4.98 -15.48 2.48
CA VAL A 144 5.05 -14.93 1.13
C VAL A 144 5.25 -16.10 0.18
N THR A 145 4.33 -16.27 -0.76
CA THR A 145 4.30 -17.40 -1.69
C THR A 145 4.32 -16.88 -3.11
N ARG A 146 5.16 -17.48 -3.96
CA ARG A 146 5.15 -17.23 -5.40
C ARG A 146 3.95 -17.90 -6.06
N GLY A 147 3.32 -17.22 -7.02
CA GLY A 147 2.27 -17.81 -7.85
C GLY A 147 2.75 -19.05 -8.60
N SER A 148 1.81 -19.89 -9.03
CA SER A 148 2.12 -21.09 -9.81
C SER A 148 2.55 -20.79 -11.25
N GLU A 149 2.20 -19.60 -11.75
CA GLU A 149 2.39 -19.14 -13.13
C GLU A 149 1.80 -20.11 -14.16
N ALA A 150 0.79 -20.90 -13.77
CA ALA A 150 0.22 -21.97 -14.60
C ALA A 150 -0.46 -21.48 -15.88
N ASN A 151 -0.90 -20.21 -15.93
CA ASN A 151 -1.43 -19.60 -17.14
C ASN A 151 -0.28 -19.15 -18.05
N PRO A 152 -0.19 -19.61 -19.31
CA PRO A 152 0.94 -19.28 -20.20
C PRO A 152 1.07 -17.79 -20.51
N LEU A 153 0.01 -17.00 -20.31
CA LEU A 153 0.05 -15.56 -20.49
C LEU A 153 0.99 -14.85 -19.49
N PHE A 154 1.23 -15.41 -18.31
CA PHE A 154 2.21 -14.86 -17.36
C PHE A 154 3.63 -14.94 -17.93
N THR A 155 4.01 -16.11 -18.44
CA THR A 155 5.31 -16.30 -19.10
C THR A 155 5.43 -15.44 -20.36
N ALA A 156 4.36 -15.35 -21.17
CA ALA A 156 4.33 -14.50 -22.35
C ALA A 156 4.54 -13.02 -22.00
N PHE A 157 3.94 -12.53 -20.91
CA PHE A 157 4.12 -11.16 -20.45
C PHE A 157 5.57 -10.84 -20.08
N VAL A 158 6.21 -11.72 -19.30
CA VAL A 158 7.62 -11.52 -18.90
C VAL A 158 8.54 -11.57 -20.12
N GLU A 159 8.34 -12.54 -21.01
CA GLU A 159 9.14 -12.70 -22.22
C GLU A 159 8.94 -11.54 -23.20
N ALA A 160 7.71 -11.02 -23.34
CA ALA A 160 7.44 -9.81 -24.10
C ALA A 160 8.19 -8.59 -23.54
N GLY A 161 8.26 -8.43 -22.23
CA GLY A 161 9.08 -7.37 -21.61
C GLY A 161 10.55 -7.48 -22.00
N VAL A 162 11.11 -8.69 -21.99
CA VAL A 162 12.50 -8.94 -22.41
C VAL A 162 12.70 -8.63 -23.89
N GLN A 163 11.77 -9.05 -24.76
CA GLN A 163 11.79 -8.75 -26.20
C GLN A 163 11.69 -7.25 -26.49
N ALA A 164 10.99 -6.49 -25.65
CA ALA A 164 10.91 -5.04 -25.72
C ALA A 164 12.19 -4.32 -25.23
N GLY A 165 13.18 -5.06 -24.72
CA GLY A 165 14.50 -4.56 -24.32
C GLY A 165 14.65 -4.32 -22.81
N TYR A 166 13.75 -4.84 -21.98
CA TYR A 166 13.83 -4.72 -20.52
C TYR A 166 14.53 -5.92 -19.87
N ALA A 167 15.08 -5.70 -18.69
CA ALA A 167 15.69 -6.74 -17.89
C ALA A 167 14.64 -7.74 -17.40
N ARG A 168 15.05 -9.00 -17.27
CA ARG A 168 14.29 -10.01 -16.54
C ARG A 168 14.64 -9.90 -15.05
N SER A 169 13.65 -9.71 -14.19
CA SER A 169 13.81 -9.85 -12.75
C SER A 169 13.41 -11.28 -12.35
N ALA A 170 14.29 -12.00 -11.65
CA ALA A 170 13.99 -13.32 -11.13
C ALA A 170 12.96 -13.27 -9.98
N ASN A 171 13.00 -12.19 -9.20
CA ASN A 171 12.10 -11.86 -8.11
C ASN A 171 12.24 -10.37 -7.78
N MET A 172 11.16 -9.60 -7.92
CA MET A 172 11.17 -8.14 -7.71
C MET A 172 11.38 -7.69 -6.25
N ASN A 173 11.36 -8.63 -5.29
CA ASN A 173 11.65 -8.38 -3.87
C ASN A 173 13.06 -8.79 -3.43
N ASP A 174 13.83 -9.38 -4.33
CA ASP A 174 15.22 -9.76 -4.08
C ASP A 174 16.17 -8.65 -4.54
N ARG A 175 17.36 -8.98 -5.04
CA ARG A 175 18.36 -7.97 -5.44
C ARG A 175 17.85 -7.03 -6.53
N GLN A 176 17.26 -7.55 -7.62
CA GLN A 176 16.89 -6.74 -8.77
C GLN A 176 15.39 -6.43 -8.81
N HIS A 177 15.03 -5.21 -8.41
CA HIS A 177 13.65 -4.72 -8.49
C HIS A 177 13.21 -4.32 -9.92
N GLU A 178 14.08 -3.64 -10.68
CA GLU A 178 13.78 -3.19 -12.05
C GLU A 178 13.72 -4.37 -13.04
N GLY A 179 12.70 -4.36 -13.90
CA GLY A 179 12.49 -5.35 -14.96
C GLY A 179 11.14 -6.07 -14.88
N PHE A 180 10.97 -7.07 -15.74
CA PHE A 180 9.79 -7.92 -15.84
C PHE A 180 10.03 -9.24 -15.13
N GLY A 181 9.06 -9.70 -14.35
CA GLY A 181 9.25 -10.91 -13.57
C GLY A 181 7.99 -11.42 -12.86
N PRO A 182 8.14 -12.54 -12.13
CA PRO A 182 7.08 -13.09 -11.31
C PRO A 182 6.74 -12.17 -10.14
N MET A 183 5.47 -12.20 -9.74
CA MET A 183 4.98 -11.53 -8.53
C MET A 183 4.68 -12.53 -7.43
N GLU A 184 4.88 -12.08 -6.20
CA GLU A 184 4.59 -12.85 -5.00
C GLU A 184 3.33 -12.33 -4.32
N MET A 185 2.75 -13.18 -3.47
CA MET A 185 1.58 -12.84 -2.68
C MET A 185 1.73 -13.23 -1.22
N ASN A 186 1.14 -12.46 -0.31
CA ASN A 186 1.08 -12.83 1.11
C ASN A 186 -0.08 -13.81 1.38
N VAL A 187 0.09 -15.05 0.92
CA VAL A 187 -0.84 -16.18 1.07
C VAL A 187 -0.12 -17.34 1.75
N ASP A 188 -0.76 -17.92 2.77
CA ASP A 188 -0.27 -19.04 3.57
C ASP A 188 -1.21 -20.25 3.38
N ASN A 189 -0.69 -21.33 2.78
CA ASN A 189 -1.43 -22.58 2.53
C ASN A 189 -2.79 -22.31 1.87
N GLY A 190 -2.75 -21.49 0.81
CA GLY A 190 -3.92 -21.09 0.02
C GLY A 190 -4.91 -20.16 0.70
N VAL A 191 -4.57 -19.62 1.88
CA VAL A 191 -5.42 -18.69 2.62
C VAL A 191 -4.67 -17.37 2.82
N ARG A 192 -5.36 -16.24 2.65
CA ARG A 192 -4.83 -14.89 2.90
C ARG A 192 -4.04 -14.83 4.22
N CYS A 193 -2.85 -14.24 4.16
CA CYS A 193 -2.00 -13.97 5.32
C CYS A 193 -2.12 -12.48 5.73
N SER A 194 -3.24 -12.11 6.35
CA SER A 194 -3.48 -10.75 6.85
C SER A 194 -2.63 -10.45 8.09
N ALA A 195 -2.42 -9.16 8.40
CA ALA A 195 -1.73 -8.76 9.63
C ALA A 195 -2.47 -9.22 10.90
N ALA A 196 -3.80 -9.31 10.85
CA ALA A 196 -4.58 -9.87 11.96
C ALA A 196 -4.26 -11.35 12.20
N ARG A 197 -4.18 -12.15 11.13
CA ARG A 197 -3.80 -13.56 11.23
C ARG A 197 -2.35 -13.74 11.69
N ALA A 198 -1.43 -13.03 11.05
CA ALA A 198 0.01 -13.18 11.24
C ALA A 198 0.51 -12.63 12.59
N TYR A 199 -0.02 -11.49 13.03
CA TYR A 199 0.47 -10.78 14.22
C TYR A 199 -0.55 -10.70 15.36
N LEU A 200 -1.76 -10.22 15.08
CA LEU A 200 -2.69 -9.88 16.16
C LEU A 200 -3.21 -11.11 16.90
N ARG A 201 -3.52 -12.20 16.20
CA ARG A 201 -4.00 -13.45 16.81
C ARG A 201 -2.96 -14.06 17.76
N PRO A 202 -1.67 -14.22 17.37
CA PRO A 202 -0.63 -14.61 18.31
C PRO A 202 -0.48 -13.64 19.49
N ALA A 203 -0.61 -12.33 19.27
CA ALA A 203 -0.52 -11.33 20.33
C ALA A 203 -1.62 -11.51 21.39
N MET A 204 -2.88 -11.68 20.95
CA MET A 204 -4.02 -11.93 21.82
C MET A 204 -3.86 -13.23 22.64
N ALA A 205 -3.27 -14.26 22.04
CA ALA A 205 -3.07 -15.55 22.70
C ALA A 205 -2.12 -15.49 23.90
N ARG A 206 -1.25 -14.46 23.98
CA ARG A 206 -0.35 -14.24 25.14
C ARG A 206 -1.07 -13.74 26.38
N GLY A 207 -2.30 -13.23 26.26
CA GLY A 207 -3.15 -12.83 27.39
C GLY A 207 -2.95 -11.39 27.91
N ASN A 208 -1.93 -10.67 27.46
CA ASN A 208 -1.63 -9.29 27.86
C ASN A 208 -2.07 -8.22 26.82
N VAL A 209 -2.65 -8.65 25.70
CA VAL A 209 -3.20 -7.79 24.64
C VAL A 209 -4.72 -7.94 24.59
N ARG A 210 -5.44 -6.87 24.94
CA ARG A 210 -6.90 -6.80 24.85
C ARG A 210 -7.32 -6.07 23.58
N VAL A 211 -8.16 -6.71 22.78
CA VAL A 211 -8.75 -6.10 21.58
C VAL A 211 -10.23 -5.82 21.83
N VAL A 212 -10.70 -4.63 21.46
CA VAL A 212 -12.11 -4.26 21.47
C VAL A 212 -12.51 -3.86 20.05
N THR A 213 -13.32 -4.69 19.41
CA THR A 213 -13.92 -4.44 18.08
C THR A 213 -15.17 -3.56 18.19
N TYR A 214 -15.62 -2.97 17.08
CA TYR A 214 -16.72 -2.00 17.06
C TYR A 214 -16.53 -0.84 18.04
N ALA A 215 -15.27 -0.49 18.30
CA ALA A 215 -14.83 0.60 19.17
C ALA A 215 -14.18 1.69 18.32
N GLN A 216 -14.94 2.74 18.01
CA GLN A 216 -14.44 3.85 17.22
C GLN A 216 -13.84 4.92 18.13
N ALA A 217 -12.53 5.13 18.05
CA ALA A 217 -11.88 6.25 18.72
C ALA A 217 -12.43 7.57 18.21
N THR A 218 -12.68 8.50 19.12
CA THR A 218 -13.24 9.82 18.83
C THR A 218 -12.23 10.93 19.07
N ARG A 219 -11.49 10.89 20.19
CA ARG A 219 -10.55 11.94 20.60
C ARG A 219 -9.42 11.39 21.47
N ILE A 220 -8.24 11.97 21.36
CA ILE A 220 -7.10 11.77 22.27
C ILE A 220 -7.27 12.69 23.48
N LEU A 221 -7.04 12.15 24.66
CA LEU A 221 -7.11 12.84 25.94
C LEU A 221 -5.73 13.36 26.34
N PHE A 222 -5.67 14.57 26.89
CA PHE A 222 -4.42 15.26 27.23
C PHE A 222 -4.42 15.78 28.66
N ASP A 223 -3.25 15.75 29.28
CA ASP A 223 -2.87 16.56 30.44
C ASP A 223 -1.67 17.42 30.04
N GLY A 224 -1.90 18.73 29.84
CA GLY A 224 -0.94 19.60 29.16
C GLY A 224 -0.60 19.11 27.76
N THR A 225 0.68 18.84 27.49
CA THR A 225 1.21 18.31 26.22
C THR A 225 1.24 16.79 26.16
N ARG A 226 0.94 16.10 27.27
CA ARG A 226 1.04 14.63 27.37
C ARG A 226 -0.28 13.98 26.99
N ALA A 227 -0.26 13.06 26.03
CA ALA A 227 -1.39 12.18 25.76
C ALA A 227 -1.55 11.17 26.90
N THR A 228 -2.73 11.14 27.52
CA THR A 228 -3.03 10.31 28.70
C THR A 228 -4.01 9.18 28.42
N GLY A 229 -4.66 9.19 27.25
CA GLY A 229 -5.65 8.17 26.91
C GLY A 229 -6.45 8.48 25.65
N ILE A 230 -7.51 7.70 25.46
CA ILE A 230 -8.40 7.81 24.31
C ILE A 230 -9.86 7.82 24.78
N GLU A 231 -10.67 8.67 24.17
CA GLU A 231 -12.13 8.57 24.17
C GLU A 231 -12.56 7.74 22.95
N TYR A 232 -13.50 6.83 23.16
CA TYR A 232 -14.02 6.00 22.08
C TYR A 232 -15.49 5.66 22.28
N ARG A 233 -16.20 5.43 21.17
CA ARG A 233 -17.59 4.97 21.15
C ARG A 233 -17.64 3.46 20.99
N HIS A 234 -18.35 2.79 21.88
CA HIS A 234 -18.56 1.34 21.84
C HIS A 234 -19.96 1.00 22.33
N ASN A 235 -20.72 0.23 21.54
CA ASN A 235 -22.14 -0.07 21.79
C ASN A 235 -23.00 1.19 22.04
N GLY A 236 -22.76 2.24 21.24
CA GLY A 236 -23.50 3.52 21.34
C GLY A 236 -23.10 4.41 22.52
N GLN A 237 -22.24 3.95 23.43
CA GLN A 237 -21.79 4.70 24.60
C GLN A 237 -20.39 5.27 24.39
N LEU A 238 -20.15 6.49 24.86
CA LEU A 238 -18.80 7.05 24.99
C LEU A 238 -18.12 6.44 26.22
N LYS A 239 -16.86 6.05 26.04
CA LYS A 239 -15.99 5.45 27.05
C LYS A 239 -14.61 6.07 26.95
N THR A 240 -13.86 5.95 28.03
CA THR A 240 -12.46 6.38 28.10
C THR A 240 -11.58 5.21 28.51
N ALA A 241 -10.33 5.24 28.06
CA ALA A 241 -9.28 4.34 28.52
C ALA A 241 -7.98 5.14 28.68
N THR A 242 -7.21 4.84 29.72
CA THR A 242 -5.98 5.58 30.07
C THR A 242 -4.71 4.79 29.74
N ALA A 243 -3.70 5.48 29.22
CA ALA A 243 -2.39 4.94 28.87
C ALA A 243 -1.33 5.44 29.86
N GLY A 244 -0.53 4.53 30.43
CA GLY A 244 0.56 4.85 31.33
C GLY A 244 1.80 5.33 30.58
N ARG A 245 2.10 4.73 29.43
CA ARG A 245 3.28 5.04 28.61
C ARG A 245 2.93 5.90 27.42
N GLU A 246 2.21 5.36 26.44
CA GLU A 246 1.93 6.05 25.16
C GLU A 246 0.57 5.66 24.55
N VAL A 247 -0.03 6.62 23.84
CA VAL A 247 -1.10 6.39 22.86
C VAL A 247 -0.46 6.31 21.47
N ILE A 248 -0.76 5.26 20.71
CA ILE A 248 -0.21 5.03 19.38
C ILE A 248 -1.35 4.98 18.37
N VAL A 249 -1.37 5.93 17.44
CA VAL A 249 -2.36 6.02 16.37
C VAL A 249 -1.91 5.20 15.16
N SER A 250 -2.70 4.22 14.76
CA SER A 250 -2.46 3.31 13.63
C SER A 250 -3.73 3.13 12.78
N SER A 251 -4.44 4.24 12.57
CA SER A 251 -5.75 4.27 11.90
C SER A 251 -5.65 4.46 10.38
N GLY A 252 -4.44 4.52 9.83
CA GLY A 252 -4.15 4.66 8.40
C GLY A 252 -4.29 6.10 7.89
N SER A 253 -3.87 6.30 6.63
CA SER A 253 -3.63 7.62 6.04
C SER A 253 -4.84 8.52 5.85
N ILE A 254 -6.05 8.04 6.13
CA ILE A 254 -7.26 8.87 6.10
C ILE A 254 -7.77 9.12 7.53
N MET A 255 -7.79 8.10 8.37
CA MET A 255 -8.43 8.21 9.70
C MET A 255 -7.46 8.69 10.79
N SER A 256 -6.15 8.45 10.66
CA SER A 256 -5.13 8.99 11.58
C SER A 256 -5.10 10.53 11.61
N PRO A 257 -4.97 11.25 10.47
CA PRO A 257 -5.03 12.71 10.50
C PRO A 257 -6.40 13.23 10.96
N ALA A 258 -7.50 12.55 10.63
CA ALA A 258 -8.84 12.93 11.10
C ALA A 258 -8.96 12.82 12.63
N LEU A 259 -8.41 11.76 13.25
CA LEU A 259 -8.39 11.60 14.70
C LEU A 259 -7.53 12.68 15.38
N LEU A 260 -6.35 12.98 14.84
CA LEU A 260 -5.51 14.06 15.34
C LEU A 260 -6.27 15.40 15.30
N LYS A 261 -6.92 15.71 14.18
CA LYS A 261 -7.71 16.94 14.02
C LYS A 261 -8.86 17.03 15.02
N ARG A 262 -9.65 15.96 15.18
CA ARG A 262 -10.71 15.89 16.21
C ARG A 262 -10.20 16.05 17.64
N SER A 263 -8.93 15.74 17.85
CA SER A 263 -8.26 15.89 19.14
C SER A 263 -7.72 17.31 19.37
N GLY A 264 -7.87 18.22 18.40
CA GLY A 264 -7.37 19.59 18.44
C GLY A 264 -5.94 19.75 17.92
N ILE A 265 -5.43 18.80 17.13
CA ILE A 265 -4.06 18.81 16.59
C ILE A 265 -4.13 19.00 15.08
N GLY A 266 -3.63 20.12 14.56
CA GLY A 266 -3.70 20.42 13.14
C GLY A 266 -3.53 21.90 12.79
N ASN A 267 -3.99 22.29 11.61
CA ASN A 267 -4.09 23.69 11.21
C ASN A 267 -5.17 24.41 12.04
N PRO A 268 -4.83 25.46 12.82
CA PRO A 268 -5.79 26.11 13.71
C PRO A 268 -7.03 26.67 13.02
N GLU A 269 -6.92 27.15 11.78
CA GLU A 269 -8.07 27.71 11.05
C GLU A 269 -9.02 26.61 10.61
N GLU A 270 -8.51 25.50 10.05
CA GLU A 270 -9.33 24.33 9.71
C GLU A 270 -10.07 23.78 10.95
N LEU A 271 -9.38 23.70 12.09
CA LEU A 271 -9.97 23.21 13.33
C LEU A 271 -11.10 24.12 13.82
N LYS A 272 -10.90 25.45 13.80
CA LYS A 272 -11.93 26.43 14.17
C LYS A 272 -13.14 26.34 13.24
N GLU A 273 -12.93 26.21 11.93
CA GLU A 273 -14.00 26.03 10.95
C GLU A 273 -14.85 24.78 11.26
N ALA A 274 -14.21 23.70 11.71
CA ALA A 274 -14.88 22.48 12.14
C ALA A 274 -15.44 22.53 13.58
N GLY A 275 -15.42 23.70 14.25
CA GLY A 275 -15.92 23.86 15.62
C GLY A 275 -15.06 23.17 16.68
N ILE A 276 -13.80 22.88 16.38
CA ILE A 276 -12.85 22.23 17.28
C ILE A 276 -11.87 23.26 17.83
N THR A 277 -11.71 23.29 19.15
CA THR A 277 -10.70 24.13 19.81
C THR A 277 -9.30 23.64 19.48
N PRO A 278 -8.44 24.45 18.83
CA PRO A 278 -7.05 24.09 18.59
C PRO A 278 -6.30 23.93 19.92
N LYS A 279 -5.62 22.79 20.10
CA LYS A 279 -4.76 22.48 21.26
C LYS A 279 -3.28 22.51 20.89
N HIS A 280 -2.95 22.06 19.69
CA HIS A 280 -1.58 22.02 19.20
C HIS A 280 -1.52 22.29 17.70
N THR A 281 -0.67 23.23 17.30
CA THR A 281 -0.53 23.66 15.91
C THR A 281 0.43 22.73 15.18
N LEU A 282 -0.09 21.91 14.27
CA LEU A 282 0.69 21.12 13.32
C LEU A 282 0.02 21.19 11.95
N PRO A 283 0.35 22.21 11.13
CA PRO A 283 -0.35 22.45 9.88
C PRO A 283 -0.18 21.32 8.85
N GLY A 284 0.86 20.47 8.99
CA GLY A 284 1.07 19.30 8.13
C GLY A 284 0.07 18.16 8.33
N VAL A 285 -0.73 18.15 9.40
CA VAL A 285 -1.69 17.07 9.67
C VAL A 285 -2.76 17.03 8.57
N GLY A 286 -2.82 15.92 7.85
CA GLY A 286 -3.73 15.72 6.73
C GLY A 286 -3.26 16.34 5.41
N GLU A 287 -2.04 16.87 5.33
CA GLU A 287 -1.43 17.33 4.07
C GLU A 287 -0.60 16.23 3.40
N ASN A 288 0.00 16.50 2.24
CA ASN A 288 0.90 15.54 1.57
C ASN A 288 0.25 14.17 1.30
N LEU A 289 -1.07 14.14 1.08
CA LEU A 289 -1.75 12.90 0.71
C LEU A 289 -1.27 12.47 -0.67
N MET A 290 -0.77 11.24 -0.77
CA MET A 290 -0.30 10.61 -2.00
C MET A 290 -1.07 9.32 -2.23
N ASP A 291 -1.18 8.89 -3.48
CA ASP A 291 -1.65 7.56 -3.90
C ASP A 291 -0.89 7.11 -5.14
N HIS A 292 -1.06 5.85 -5.51
CA HIS A 292 -0.71 5.34 -6.82
C HIS A 292 -1.96 5.34 -7.70
N LEU A 293 -1.86 5.95 -8.88
CA LEU A 293 -2.89 5.88 -9.91
C LEU A 293 -2.52 4.82 -10.93
N GLU A 294 -3.53 4.15 -11.49
CA GLU A 294 -3.39 3.18 -12.56
C GLU A 294 -4.48 3.35 -13.62
N VAL A 295 -4.15 2.99 -14.85
CA VAL A 295 -5.10 2.72 -15.94
C VAL A 295 -4.98 1.27 -16.35
N TYR A 296 -6.05 0.75 -16.97
CA TYR A 296 -6.09 -0.62 -17.46
C TYR A 296 -5.97 -0.63 -18.98
N VAL A 297 -4.84 -1.14 -19.47
CA VAL A 297 -4.67 -1.40 -20.90
C VAL A 297 -5.09 -2.84 -21.16
N GLN A 298 -6.07 -3.02 -22.04
CA GLN A 298 -6.78 -4.28 -22.23
C GLN A 298 -6.64 -4.77 -23.67
N GLN A 299 -6.41 -6.07 -23.83
CA GLN A 299 -6.32 -6.75 -25.11
C GLN A 299 -7.30 -7.91 -25.15
N ALA A 300 -7.98 -8.10 -26.28
CA ALA A 300 -8.71 -9.32 -26.55
C ALA A 300 -7.72 -10.49 -26.75
N CYS A 301 -8.18 -11.69 -26.37
CA CYS A 301 -7.40 -12.91 -26.47
C CYS A 301 -8.05 -13.89 -27.45
N THR A 302 -7.28 -14.33 -28.45
CA THR A 302 -7.73 -15.27 -29.49
C THR A 302 -8.03 -16.67 -28.95
N GLN A 303 -7.54 -16.98 -27.75
CA GLN A 303 -7.62 -18.32 -27.15
C GLN A 303 -8.45 -18.32 -25.86
N PRO A 304 -9.21 -19.40 -25.59
CA PRO A 304 -10.06 -19.50 -24.41
C PRO A 304 -9.31 -19.89 -23.12
N ILE A 305 -8.16 -19.26 -22.89
CA ILE A 305 -7.21 -19.60 -21.81
C ILE A 305 -7.23 -18.60 -20.64
N THR A 306 -8.06 -17.55 -20.74
CA THR A 306 -8.15 -16.49 -19.72
C THR A 306 -9.11 -16.87 -18.59
N LEU A 307 -9.08 -16.12 -17.48
CA LEU A 307 -9.98 -16.32 -16.34
C LEU A 307 -11.44 -15.95 -16.64
N PHE A 308 -11.75 -15.52 -17.87
CA PHE A 308 -13.14 -15.30 -18.32
C PHE A 308 -14.00 -16.56 -18.15
N SER A 309 -13.44 -17.74 -18.45
CA SER A 309 -14.12 -19.04 -18.27
C SER A 309 -14.47 -19.36 -16.81
N ALA A 310 -13.76 -18.72 -15.86
CA ALA A 310 -13.99 -18.86 -14.44
C ALA A 310 -15.11 -17.95 -13.88
N GLN A 311 -15.73 -17.09 -14.72
CA GLN A 311 -16.70 -16.10 -14.24
C GLN A 311 -18.13 -16.61 -14.07
N SER A 312 -18.47 -17.76 -14.66
CA SER A 312 -19.82 -18.33 -14.55
C SER A 312 -20.16 -18.70 -13.10
N PRO A 313 -21.44 -18.65 -12.67
CA PRO A 313 -21.85 -19.05 -11.32
C PRO A 313 -21.43 -20.49 -10.97
N LEU A 314 -21.51 -21.41 -11.92
CA LEU A 314 -21.09 -22.81 -11.75
C LEU A 314 -19.57 -22.93 -11.56
N SER A 315 -18.79 -22.21 -12.38
CA SER A 315 -17.32 -22.16 -12.24
C SER A 315 -16.93 -21.62 -10.87
N LYS A 316 -17.53 -20.50 -10.44
CA LYS A 316 -17.30 -19.90 -9.11
C LYS A 316 -17.66 -20.85 -7.97
N ALA A 317 -18.77 -21.57 -8.08
CA ALA A 317 -19.17 -22.57 -7.09
C ALA A 317 -18.16 -23.73 -7.01
N LYS A 318 -17.68 -24.23 -8.16
CA LYS A 318 -16.64 -25.28 -8.21
C LYS A 318 -15.33 -24.81 -7.59
N ILE A 319 -14.87 -23.61 -7.93
CA ILE A 319 -13.65 -22.99 -7.37
C ILE A 319 -13.79 -22.84 -5.85
N GLY A 320 -14.93 -22.33 -5.38
CA GLY A 320 -15.21 -22.21 -3.96
C GLY A 320 -15.21 -23.56 -3.24
N LEU A 321 -15.82 -24.60 -3.83
CA LEU A 321 -15.83 -25.95 -3.25
C LEU A 321 -14.44 -26.57 -3.22
N GLU A 322 -13.67 -26.46 -4.30
CA GLU A 322 -12.28 -26.94 -4.35
C GLU A 322 -11.44 -26.28 -3.26
N TRP A 323 -11.47 -24.95 -3.17
CA TRP A 323 -10.76 -24.22 -2.11
C TRP A 323 -11.24 -24.59 -0.71
N LEU A 324 -12.55 -24.83 -0.53
CA LEU A 324 -13.11 -25.27 0.75
C LEU A 324 -12.57 -26.63 1.19
N LEU A 325 -12.33 -27.54 0.26
CA LEU A 325 -11.88 -28.91 0.52
C LEU A 325 -10.35 -29.02 0.61
N THR A 326 -9.61 -28.33 -0.26
CA THR A 326 -8.16 -28.54 -0.42
C THR A 326 -7.31 -27.31 -0.11
N ARG A 327 -7.93 -26.13 -0.01
CA ARG A 327 -7.24 -24.83 -0.02
C ARG A 327 -6.35 -24.63 -1.26
N GLY A 328 -6.64 -25.35 -2.35
CA GLY A 328 -5.92 -25.24 -3.62
C GLY A 328 -6.75 -24.60 -4.73
N GLY A 329 -6.28 -24.80 -5.97
CA GLY A 329 -6.95 -24.34 -7.18
C GLY A 329 -6.93 -22.82 -7.35
N LEU A 330 -7.74 -22.32 -8.29
CA LEU A 330 -7.84 -20.89 -8.59
C LEU A 330 -8.24 -20.06 -7.36
N GLY A 331 -8.99 -20.65 -6.41
CA GLY A 331 -9.42 -19.98 -5.19
C GLY A 331 -8.26 -19.54 -4.29
N ALA A 332 -7.10 -20.19 -4.40
CA ALA A 332 -5.90 -19.98 -3.60
C ALA A 332 -4.94 -18.91 -4.17
N SER A 333 -5.20 -18.39 -5.37
CA SER A 333 -4.39 -17.34 -6.01
C SER A 333 -5.10 -15.98 -5.94
N ASN A 334 -4.32 -14.90 -5.91
CA ASN A 334 -4.81 -13.53 -6.14
C ASN A 334 -4.84 -13.15 -7.63
N HIS A 335 -4.28 -14.01 -8.49
CA HIS A 335 -4.14 -13.86 -9.95
C HIS A 335 -3.18 -12.77 -10.44
N PHE A 336 -2.45 -12.12 -9.54
CA PHE A 336 -1.38 -11.17 -9.85
C PHE A 336 -0.03 -11.89 -9.79
N GLU A 337 0.24 -12.77 -10.75
CA GLU A 337 1.41 -13.68 -10.70
C GLU A 337 2.60 -13.21 -11.55
N ALA A 338 2.43 -12.19 -12.39
CA ALA A 338 3.54 -11.53 -13.10
C ALA A 338 3.33 -10.01 -13.17
N GLY A 339 4.44 -9.27 -13.24
CA GLY A 339 4.44 -7.82 -13.26
C GLY A 339 5.77 -7.25 -13.72
N ALA A 340 5.88 -5.92 -13.69
CA ALA A 340 7.11 -5.23 -14.03
C ALA A 340 7.26 -3.93 -13.26
N HIS A 341 8.51 -3.53 -13.04
CA HIS A 341 8.88 -2.19 -12.56
C HIS A 341 9.85 -1.59 -13.55
N ILE A 342 9.47 -0.50 -14.21
CA ILE A 342 10.28 0.16 -15.24
C ILE A 342 10.33 1.67 -15.03
N ARG A 343 11.27 2.32 -15.71
CA ARG A 343 11.37 3.78 -15.76
C ARG A 343 10.44 4.35 -16.82
N SER A 344 9.86 5.52 -16.60
CA SER A 344 8.97 6.19 -17.55
C SER A 344 9.74 6.86 -18.70
N ARG A 345 10.98 7.28 -18.45
CA ARG A 345 11.85 7.99 -19.38
C ARG A 345 13.32 7.91 -18.95
N ALA A 346 14.24 8.30 -19.84
CA ALA A 346 15.63 8.52 -19.49
C ALA A 346 15.74 9.69 -18.49
N GLY A 347 16.73 9.64 -17.59
CA GLY A 347 16.89 10.63 -16.53
C GLY A 347 16.18 10.28 -15.22
N ILE A 348 15.46 9.16 -15.15
CA ILE A 348 14.90 8.62 -13.91
C ILE A 348 15.88 7.57 -13.36
N SER A 349 16.30 7.72 -12.11
CA SER A 349 17.39 6.92 -11.52
C SER A 349 17.00 5.48 -11.18
N TYR A 350 15.71 5.20 -10.96
CA TYR A 350 15.17 3.87 -10.65
C TYR A 350 13.67 3.79 -11.01
N PRO A 351 13.03 2.62 -11.12
CA PRO A 351 11.68 2.46 -11.66
C PRO A 351 10.63 3.35 -10.99
N ASP A 352 9.87 4.12 -11.76
CA ASP A 352 8.74 4.96 -11.33
C ASP A 352 7.39 4.44 -11.86
N LEU A 353 7.37 3.47 -12.77
CA LEU A 353 6.17 2.77 -13.22
C LEU A 353 6.12 1.35 -12.64
N GLN A 354 4.93 0.91 -12.24
CA GLN A 354 4.66 -0.50 -11.92
C GLN A 354 3.53 -1.03 -12.77
N MET A 355 3.67 -2.29 -13.20
CA MET A 355 2.75 -3.03 -14.06
C MET A 355 2.30 -4.30 -13.34
N HIS A 356 0.99 -4.50 -13.24
CA HIS A 356 0.37 -5.72 -12.75
C HIS A 356 -0.32 -6.44 -13.90
N PHE A 357 0.14 -7.63 -14.29
CA PHE A 357 -0.49 -8.38 -15.37
C PHE A 357 -1.60 -9.30 -14.82
N LEU A 358 -2.77 -9.29 -15.48
CA LEU A 358 -3.84 -10.25 -15.21
C LEU A 358 -4.29 -10.93 -16.51
N PRO A 359 -4.48 -12.26 -16.51
CA PRO A 359 -5.08 -13.00 -17.62
C PRO A 359 -6.61 -12.87 -17.61
N ILE A 360 -7.12 -11.64 -17.49
CA ILE A 360 -8.54 -11.27 -17.62
C ILE A 360 -8.68 -9.79 -18.00
N ALA A 361 -9.67 -9.45 -18.82
CA ALA A 361 -10.08 -8.07 -19.10
C ALA A 361 -11.43 -7.80 -18.40
N ILE A 362 -11.43 -6.97 -17.35
CA ILE A 362 -12.61 -6.59 -16.57
C ILE A 362 -12.48 -5.12 -16.18
N SER A 363 -13.56 -4.33 -16.27
CA SER A 363 -13.67 -3.06 -15.55
C SER A 363 -14.11 -3.30 -14.10
N TYR A 364 -13.44 -2.68 -13.14
CA TYR A 364 -13.72 -2.86 -11.70
C TYR A 364 -15.02 -2.16 -11.25
N ASP A 365 -15.66 -1.38 -12.13
CA ASP A 365 -16.97 -0.76 -11.91
C ASP A 365 -18.16 -1.74 -11.91
N GLY A 366 -17.91 -3.02 -12.18
CA GLY A 366 -18.88 -4.10 -12.00
C GLY A 366 -19.98 -4.15 -13.05
N ASN A 367 -19.95 -3.29 -14.08
CA ASN A 367 -21.00 -3.19 -15.10
C ASN A 367 -20.59 -3.66 -16.49
N THR A 368 -19.29 -3.86 -16.77
CA THR A 368 -18.82 -4.41 -18.04
C THR A 368 -17.81 -5.54 -17.82
N LEU A 369 -18.30 -6.77 -17.77
CA LEU A 369 -17.48 -7.92 -18.17
C LEU A 369 -17.13 -7.71 -19.65
N ALA A 370 -15.86 -7.85 -20.03
CA ALA A 370 -15.53 -7.99 -21.44
C ALA A 370 -16.42 -9.10 -22.03
N GLU A 371 -16.95 -8.90 -23.24
CA GLU A 371 -17.88 -9.85 -23.87
C GLU A 371 -17.20 -11.18 -24.26
N GLY A 372 -15.88 -11.29 -24.06
CA GLY A 372 -15.08 -12.47 -24.37
C GLY A 372 -13.76 -12.57 -23.61
N HIS A 373 -12.91 -13.48 -24.08
CA HIS A 373 -11.59 -13.69 -23.51
C HIS A 373 -10.68 -12.48 -23.77
N GLY A 374 -10.02 -11.99 -22.73
CA GLY A 374 -9.01 -10.93 -22.82
C GLY A 374 -8.06 -10.96 -21.62
N TYR A 375 -7.02 -10.14 -21.69
CA TYR A 375 -6.05 -9.92 -20.63
C TYR A 375 -5.76 -8.42 -20.49
N GLN A 376 -5.19 -8.02 -19.36
CA GLN A 376 -4.93 -6.62 -19.08
C GLN A 376 -3.66 -6.42 -18.26
N VAL A 377 -3.15 -5.19 -18.31
CA VAL A 377 -2.15 -4.71 -17.37
C VAL A 377 -2.73 -3.51 -16.64
N HIS A 378 -2.62 -3.51 -15.31
CA HIS A 378 -2.79 -2.30 -14.52
C HIS A 378 -1.44 -1.59 -14.45
N VAL A 379 -1.39 -0.35 -14.92
CA VAL A 379 -0.14 0.40 -15.00
C VAL A 379 -0.32 1.86 -14.62
N GLY A 380 0.66 2.39 -13.91
CA GLY A 380 0.78 3.82 -13.68
C GLY A 380 1.98 4.19 -12.81
N PRO A 381 2.19 5.49 -12.58
CA PRO A 381 3.32 6.00 -11.82
C PRO A 381 3.15 5.73 -10.33
N LYS A 382 4.29 5.55 -9.66
CA LYS A 382 4.39 5.26 -8.23
C LYS A 382 5.01 6.40 -7.44
N ARG A 383 5.52 7.44 -8.12
CA ARG A 383 6.10 8.63 -7.50
C ARG A 383 5.54 9.93 -8.06
N SER A 384 4.22 9.97 -8.27
CA SER A 384 3.51 11.20 -8.64
C SER A 384 3.89 12.36 -7.72
N LYS A 385 4.05 13.54 -8.32
CA LYS A 385 4.30 14.81 -7.61
C LYS A 385 3.02 15.51 -7.16
N SER A 386 1.85 15.07 -7.63
CA SER A 386 0.57 15.57 -7.14
C SER A 386 0.45 15.34 -5.64
N ARG A 387 -0.10 16.34 -4.91
CA ARG A 387 -0.30 16.28 -3.47
C ARG A 387 -1.70 16.70 -3.09
N GLY A 388 -2.34 15.86 -2.30
CA GLY A 388 -3.69 16.05 -1.80
C GLY A 388 -3.76 16.36 -0.32
N TRP A 389 -4.96 16.20 0.20
CA TRP A 389 -5.29 16.43 1.58
C TRP A 389 -6.42 15.55 2.13
N VAL A 390 -6.47 15.46 3.45
CA VAL A 390 -7.59 14.98 4.26
C VAL A 390 -8.03 16.12 5.17
N ARG A 391 -9.32 16.44 5.17
CA ARG A 391 -9.93 17.52 5.98
C ARG A 391 -11.15 17.02 6.72
N LEU A 392 -11.45 17.62 7.86
CA LEU A 392 -12.75 17.38 8.51
C LEU A 392 -13.87 18.02 7.68
N ASP A 393 -15.07 17.47 7.75
CA ASP A 393 -16.26 18.14 7.25
C ASP A 393 -16.81 19.06 8.35
N PRO A 394 -16.82 20.40 8.17
CA PRO A 394 -17.37 21.31 9.18
C PRO A 394 -18.83 21.03 9.54
N ALA A 395 -19.61 20.47 8.60
CA ALA A 395 -21.00 20.11 8.83
C ALA A 395 -21.16 18.83 9.68
N ASN A 396 -20.14 17.97 9.72
CA ASN A 396 -20.15 16.73 10.50
C ASN A 396 -18.71 16.31 10.90
N PRO A 397 -18.07 17.01 11.85
CA PRO A 397 -16.66 16.76 12.19
C PRO A 397 -16.40 15.34 12.73
N ASP A 398 -17.42 14.71 13.33
CA ASP A 398 -17.37 13.34 13.86
C ASP A 398 -17.61 12.26 12.77
N GLY A 399 -18.11 12.65 11.60
CA GLY A 399 -18.38 11.80 10.42
C GLY A 399 -17.16 11.56 9.53
N PRO A 400 -17.30 10.82 8.41
CA PRO A 400 -16.18 10.58 7.49
C PRO A 400 -15.49 11.88 7.03
N PRO A 401 -14.15 11.94 6.99
CA PRO A 401 -13.44 13.12 6.52
C PRO A 401 -13.60 13.30 5.00
N LYS A 402 -13.40 14.53 4.53
CA LYS A 402 -13.26 14.85 3.11
C LYS A 402 -11.84 14.53 2.66
N VAL A 403 -11.70 13.96 1.46
CA VAL A 403 -10.42 13.50 0.92
C VAL A 403 -10.30 13.98 -0.51
N ARG A 404 -9.20 14.64 -0.88
CA ARG A 404 -8.90 15.00 -2.27
C ARG A 404 -7.43 14.73 -2.53
N PHE A 405 -7.11 14.01 -3.59
CA PHE A 405 -5.71 13.72 -3.94
C PHE A 405 -5.10 14.78 -4.84
N ASN A 406 -5.92 15.59 -5.51
CA ASN A 406 -5.50 16.45 -6.61
C ASN A 406 -4.82 15.63 -7.69
N TYR A 407 -5.44 14.50 -8.04
CA TYR A 407 -4.91 13.59 -9.05
C TYR A 407 -4.64 14.33 -10.36
N MET A 408 -3.51 14.01 -10.99
CA MET A 408 -3.09 14.60 -12.28
C MET A 408 -2.91 16.13 -12.25
N SER A 409 -2.65 16.72 -11.08
CA SER A 409 -2.38 18.16 -10.95
C SER A 409 -0.97 18.55 -11.40
N HIS A 410 -0.02 17.62 -11.39
CA HIS A 410 1.36 17.86 -11.82
C HIS A 410 1.58 17.41 -13.28
N PRO A 411 2.29 18.19 -14.13
CA PRO A 411 2.53 17.85 -15.54
C PRO A 411 3.23 16.49 -15.78
N ASP A 412 4.13 16.10 -14.88
CA ASP A 412 4.84 14.82 -14.96
C ASP A 412 3.87 13.62 -14.94
N ASP A 413 2.75 13.70 -14.20
CA ASP A 413 1.77 12.61 -14.10
C ASP A 413 1.19 12.27 -15.48
N TRP A 414 0.92 13.30 -16.30
CA TRP A 414 0.40 13.12 -17.66
C TRP A 414 1.42 12.47 -18.58
N THR A 415 2.67 12.92 -18.49
CA THR A 415 3.79 12.36 -19.27
C THR A 415 4.01 10.89 -18.95
N GLU A 416 4.00 10.55 -17.65
CA GLU A 416 4.24 9.20 -17.15
C GLU A 416 3.08 8.25 -17.48
N MET A 417 1.83 8.70 -17.34
CA MET A 417 0.65 7.90 -17.70
C MET A 417 0.57 7.62 -19.19
N ARG A 418 0.88 8.60 -20.06
CA ARG A 418 0.94 8.36 -21.51
C ARG A 418 2.06 7.39 -21.87
N ALA A 419 3.24 7.53 -21.26
CA ALA A 419 4.35 6.61 -21.45
C ALA A 419 3.98 5.18 -21.03
N ALA A 420 3.32 5.02 -19.88
CA ALA A 420 2.81 3.74 -19.38
C ALA A 420 1.89 3.03 -20.39
N ILE A 421 0.93 3.75 -21.00
CA ILE A 421 0.04 3.18 -22.02
C ILE A 421 0.84 2.76 -23.26
N ARG A 422 1.72 3.64 -23.76
CA ARG A 422 2.53 3.36 -24.96
C ARG A 422 3.45 2.16 -24.76
N PHE A 423 4.13 2.05 -23.61
CA PHE A 423 4.96 0.90 -23.30
C PHE A 423 4.16 -0.40 -23.18
N THR A 424 2.97 -0.35 -22.59
CA THR A 424 2.12 -1.55 -22.48
C THR A 424 1.70 -2.06 -23.86
N ARG A 425 1.33 -1.15 -24.77
CA ARG A 425 1.06 -1.49 -26.19
C ARG A 425 2.27 -2.12 -26.86
N GLU A 426 3.46 -1.56 -26.66
CA GLU A 426 4.70 -2.11 -27.22
C GLU A 426 5.02 -3.52 -26.69
N VAL A 427 4.76 -3.80 -25.41
CA VAL A 427 4.92 -5.13 -24.80
C VAL A 427 3.92 -6.10 -25.42
N PHE A 428 2.63 -5.75 -25.49
CA PHE A 428 1.64 -6.61 -26.15
C PHE A 428 1.92 -6.81 -27.63
N ALA A 429 2.61 -5.87 -28.29
CA ALA A 429 3.02 -5.98 -29.68
C ALA A 429 4.12 -7.05 -29.93
N GLN A 430 4.85 -7.50 -28.90
CA GLN A 430 5.98 -8.42 -29.03
C GLN A 430 5.59 -9.84 -29.49
N ALA A 431 6.59 -10.57 -29.99
CA ALA A 431 6.41 -11.91 -30.57
C ALA A 431 5.84 -12.93 -29.56
N ALA A 432 6.18 -12.82 -28.28
CA ALA A 432 5.64 -13.69 -27.23
C ALA A 432 4.11 -13.66 -27.11
N PHE A 433 3.47 -12.54 -27.49
CA PHE A 433 2.01 -12.40 -27.49
C PHE A 433 1.35 -12.73 -28.82
N ALA A 434 2.10 -12.92 -29.92
CA ALA A 434 1.52 -13.17 -31.25
C ALA A 434 0.50 -14.32 -31.32
N PRO A 435 0.66 -15.45 -30.58
CA PRO A 435 -0.34 -16.52 -30.58
C PRO A 435 -1.65 -16.19 -29.84
N TYR A 436 -1.65 -15.16 -28.99
CA TYR A 436 -2.73 -14.85 -28.05
C TYR A 436 -3.42 -13.52 -28.34
N ARG A 437 -2.72 -12.58 -28.96
CA ARG A 437 -3.16 -11.19 -29.16
C ARG A 437 -4.23 -11.10 -30.25
N ASP A 438 -5.36 -10.50 -29.89
CA ASP A 438 -6.36 -10.01 -30.84
C ASP A 438 -6.42 -8.47 -30.79
N GLU A 439 -7.54 -7.83 -31.08
CA GLU A 439 -7.71 -6.37 -31.03
C GLU A 439 -7.47 -5.73 -29.64
N GLU A 440 -7.09 -4.45 -29.63
CA GLU A 440 -6.98 -3.67 -28.39
C GLU A 440 -8.37 -3.24 -27.94
N LEU A 441 -8.73 -3.54 -26.69
CA LEU A 441 -10.03 -3.21 -26.11
C LEU A 441 -10.05 -1.84 -25.43
N ALA A 442 -8.98 -1.50 -24.70
CA ALA A 442 -8.84 -0.24 -24.00
C ALA A 442 -7.37 0.19 -23.95
N PRO A 443 -7.03 1.45 -24.27
CA PRO A 443 -7.91 2.55 -24.68
C PRO A 443 -8.54 2.42 -26.08
N GLY A 444 -8.15 1.38 -26.83
CA GLY A 444 -8.63 1.12 -28.18
C GLY A 444 -7.71 1.69 -29.26
N PRO A 445 -7.72 1.11 -30.46
CA PRO A 445 -6.71 1.36 -31.49
C PRO A 445 -6.71 2.80 -32.01
N ASP A 446 -7.82 3.54 -31.90
CA ASP A 446 -7.94 4.91 -32.40
C ASP A 446 -7.31 5.95 -31.46
N ALA A 447 -7.09 5.62 -30.19
CA ALA A 447 -6.50 6.54 -29.21
C ALA A 447 -4.97 6.62 -29.39
N GLN A 448 -4.50 7.42 -30.35
CA GLN A 448 -3.07 7.53 -30.71
C GLN A 448 -2.41 8.85 -30.28
N SER A 449 -3.15 9.95 -30.35
CA SER A 449 -2.67 11.28 -29.95
C SER A 449 -2.60 11.41 -28.44
N ASP A 450 -1.77 12.34 -27.96
CA ASP A 450 -1.69 12.65 -26.53
C ASP A 450 -3.05 13.12 -25.98
N ASP A 451 -3.80 13.94 -26.73
CA ASP A 451 -5.15 14.37 -26.34
C ASP A 451 -6.13 13.20 -26.17
N ALA A 452 -6.07 12.20 -27.07
CA ALA A 452 -6.93 11.02 -26.98
C ALA A 452 -6.56 10.13 -25.77
N LEU A 453 -5.26 10.00 -25.50
CA LEU A 453 -4.78 9.28 -24.32
C LEU A 453 -5.14 10.03 -23.03
N ASP A 454 -5.04 11.36 -23.01
CA ASP A 454 -5.40 12.19 -21.85
C ASP A 454 -6.90 12.09 -21.56
N ALA A 455 -7.75 12.10 -22.59
CA ALA A 455 -9.19 11.86 -22.45
C ALA A 455 -9.48 10.48 -21.83
N PHE A 456 -8.81 9.44 -22.31
CA PHE A 456 -8.93 8.10 -21.73
C PHE A 456 -8.45 8.05 -20.27
N ILE A 457 -7.31 8.66 -19.96
CA ILE A 457 -6.77 8.72 -18.59
C ILE A 457 -7.78 9.41 -17.67
N LYS A 458 -8.32 10.57 -18.07
CA LYS A 458 -9.34 11.27 -17.28
C LYS A 458 -10.56 10.43 -17.02
N GLU A 459 -11.02 9.65 -17.99
CA GLU A 459 -12.20 8.82 -17.87
C GLU A 459 -11.97 7.54 -17.06
N LYS A 460 -10.79 6.91 -17.19
CA LYS A 460 -10.56 5.53 -16.74
C LYS A 460 -9.52 5.38 -15.64
N VAL A 461 -8.77 6.41 -15.27
CA VAL A 461 -7.81 6.27 -14.17
C VAL A 461 -8.53 5.91 -12.87
N GLU A 462 -7.92 5.01 -12.11
CA GLU A 462 -8.37 4.57 -10.80
C GLU A 462 -7.22 4.60 -9.79
N SER A 463 -7.58 4.64 -8.51
CA SER A 463 -6.63 4.47 -7.41
C SER A 463 -6.22 3.00 -7.31
N ALA A 464 -4.93 2.72 -7.14
CA ALA A 464 -4.42 1.41 -6.73
C ALA A 464 -4.55 1.18 -5.21
N TYR A 465 -5.22 2.09 -4.50
CA TYR A 465 -5.60 2.01 -3.10
C TYR A 465 -4.42 2.02 -2.12
N HIS A 466 -3.44 2.87 -2.43
CA HIS A 466 -2.18 3.11 -1.74
C HIS A 466 -2.08 4.52 -1.10
N PRO A 467 -3.11 5.01 -0.36
CA PRO A 467 -3.02 6.31 0.28
C PRO A 467 -1.93 6.32 1.36
N CYS A 468 -1.09 7.35 1.36
CA CYS A 468 -0.02 7.56 2.33
C CYS A 468 0.31 9.05 2.55
N GLY A 469 1.18 9.35 3.52
CA GLY A 469 1.83 10.66 3.67
C GLY A 469 1.14 11.74 4.50
N THR A 470 -0.06 11.49 5.03
CA THR A 470 -0.88 12.48 5.74
C THR A 470 -0.47 12.84 7.15
N CYS A 471 0.50 12.13 7.71
CA CYS A 471 1.16 12.45 8.97
C CYS A 471 2.66 12.33 8.78
N ARG A 472 3.17 12.89 7.67
CA ARG A 472 4.54 12.70 7.17
C ARG A 472 5.61 12.82 8.25
N MET A 473 6.53 11.87 8.23
CA MET A 473 7.77 11.89 8.99
C MET A 473 8.76 12.90 8.40
N GLY A 474 9.46 13.61 9.28
CA GLY A 474 10.53 14.54 8.89
C GLY A 474 10.91 15.49 10.01
N THR A 475 11.75 16.46 9.68
CA THR A 475 12.24 17.49 10.61
C THR A 475 11.90 18.91 10.17
N ASP A 476 11.23 19.08 9.02
CA ASP A 476 10.80 20.37 8.50
C ASP A 476 9.46 20.82 9.13
N PRO A 477 9.06 22.10 8.99
CA PRO A 477 7.86 22.65 9.63
C PRO A 477 6.53 21.99 9.24
N LEU A 478 6.47 21.21 8.16
CA LEU A 478 5.28 20.46 7.75
C LEU A 478 5.32 18.99 8.19
N ALA A 479 6.41 18.53 8.83
CA ALA A 479 6.46 17.20 9.41
C ALA A 479 5.47 17.08 10.59
N VAL A 480 4.80 15.93 10.68
CA VAL A 480 3.86 15.62 11.76
C VAL A 480 4.51 14.74 12.82
N VAL A 481 5.40 13.83 12.40
CA VAL A 481 6.18 13.01 13.31
C VAL A 481 7.69 13.14 13.09
N ASP A 482 8.45 12.96 14.16
CA ASP A 482 9.91 12.83 14.11
C ASP A 482 10.34 11.45 13.54
N PRO A 483 11.64 11.22 13.26
CA PRO A 483 12.13 9.91 12.82
C PRO A 483 11.90 8.75 13.80
N ASP A 484 11.55 9.03 15.05
CA ASP A 484 11.15 8.03 16.04
C ASP A 484 9.61 7.81 16.04
N CYS A 485 8.89 8.39 15.09
CA CYS A 485 7.43 8.36 14.97
C CYS A 485 6.67 9.10 16.08
N ARG A 486 7.33 9.95 16.88
CA ARG A 486 6.67 10.80 17.90
C ARG A 486 6.02 11.99 17.23
N VAL A 487 4.80 12.33 17.64
CA VAL A 487 4.14 13.54 17.16
C VAL A 487 4.89 14.76 17.66
N HIS A 488 5.29 15.65 16.74
CA HIS A 488 6.05 16.85 17.08
C HIS A 488 5.35 17.67 18.16
N GLY A 489 6.10 18.13 19.16
CA GLY A 489 5.59 19.00 20.23
C GLY A 489 4.63 18.36 21.23
N LEU A 490 4.36 17.06 21.14
CA LEU A 490 3.48 16.32 22.06
C LEU A 490 4.20 15.14 22.70
N GLU A 491 3.89 14.87 23.96
CA GLU A 491 4.46 13.76 24.71
C GLU A 491 3.53 12.55 24.69
N ALA A 492 4.12 11.35 24.73
CA ALA A 492 3.39 10.08 24.82
C ALA A 492 2.37 9.84 23.69
N LEU A 493 2.59 10.44 22.53
CA LEU A 493 1.76 10.26 21.34
C LEU A 493 2.65 9.91 20.13
N ARG A 494 2.30 8.82 19.45
CA ARG A 494 2.93 8.42 18.19
C ARG A 494 1.89 8.17 17.10
N VAL A 495 2.32 8.33 15.86
CA VAL A 495 1.57 7.83 14.68
C VAL A 495 2.43 6.78 14.00
N VAL A 496 1.88 5.60 13.78
CA VAL A 496 2.58 4.47 13.15
C VAL A 496 1.62 3.77 12.20
N ASP A 497 1.62 4.22 10.95
CA ASP A 497 0.97 3.61 9.80
C ASP A 497 1.47 4.30 8.50
N SER A 498 0.91 3.97 7.34
CA SER A 498 1.33 4.53 6.04
C SER A 498 1.20 6.06 5.95
N SER A 499 0.47 6.73 6.86
CA SER A 499 0.41 8.19 6.92
C SER A 499 1.78 8.83 7.15
N ILE A 500 2.73 8.14 7.76
CA ILE A 500 4.02 8.76 8.10
C ILE A 500 5.05 8.67 6.98
N MET A 501 4.76 7.95 5.89
CA MET A 501 5.68 7.81 4.76
C MET A 501 5.91 9.18 4.09
N PRO A 502 7.15 9.69 4.00
CA PRO A 502 7.41 10.99 3.36
C PRO A 502 7.25 10.97 1.84
N GLN A 503 7.35 9.79 1.23
CA GLN A 503 7.11 9.54 -0.19
C GLN A 503 6.52 8.13 -0.33
N ALA A 504 5.60 7.93 -1.28
CA ALA A 504 5.14 6.59 -1.62
C ALA A 504 6.28 5.76 -2.24
N THR A 505 6.38 4.47 -1.91
CA THR A 505 7.39 3.56 -2.48
C THR A 505 7.00 3.13 -3.90
N ALA A 506 7.96 2.73 -4.72
CA ALA A 506 7.79 2.12 -6.03
C ALA A 506 7.19 0.70 -5.94
N GLY A 507 5.98 0.58 -5.40
CA GLY A 507 5.31 -0.70 -5.18
C GLY A 507 4.18 -0.61 -4.16
N ASP A 508 3.53 -1.73 -3.89
CA ASP A 508 2.40 -1.84 -2.98
C ASP A 508 2.76 -1.50 -1.53
N LEU A 509 1.91 -0.76 -0.83
CA LEU A 509 2.26 -0.20 0.48
C LEU A 509 2.07 -1.17 1.67
N ASN A 510 1.58 -2.39 1.45
CA ASN A 510 1.36 -3.31 2.57
C ASN A 510 2.68 -3.75 3.23
N ALA A 511 3.66 -4.22 2.46
CA ALA A 511 4.94 -4.65 3.02
C ALA A 511 5.72 -3.46 3.65
N PRO A 512 5.85 -2.28 2.99
CA PRO A 512 6.44 -1.10 3.61
C PRO A 512 5.77 -0.69 4.92
N THR A 513 4.44 -0.79 5.01
CA THR A 513 3.72 -0.46 6.25
C THR A 513 4.00 -1.44 7.38
N LEU A 514 4.09 -2.74 7.07
CA LEU A 514 4.42 -3.77 8.06
C LEU A 514 5.87 -3.63 8.55
N MET A 515 6.81 -3.40 7.63
CA MET A 515 8.21 -3.11 7.96
C MET A 515 8.32 -1.88 8.86
N LEU A 516 7.61 -0.81 8.50
CA LEU A 516 7.62 0.43 9.26
C LEU A 516 7.15 0.20 10.71
N ALA A 517 6.09 -0.59 10.89
CA ALA A 517 5.58 -0.93 12.21
C ALA A 517 6.52 -1.86 13.00
N GLU A 518 7.21 -2.80 12.33
CA GLU A 518 8.22 -3.67 12.93
C GLU A 518 9.35 -2.84 13.54
N ARG A 519 9.86 -1.88 12.76
CA ARG A 519 10.92 -0.98 13.22
C ARG A 519 10.43 -0.03 14.30
N ALA A 520 9.27 0.59 14.12
CA ALA A 520 8.70 1.50 15.12
C ALA A 520 8.50 0.80 16.47
N ALA A 521 8.16 -0.50 16.48
CA ALA A 521 8.04 -1.26 17.71
C ALA A 521 9.37 -1.35 18.50
N ASP A 522 10.51 -1.48 17.82
CA ASP A 522 11.81 -1.49 18.50
C ASP A 522 12.19 -0.09 19.02
N LEU A 523 11.90 0.97 18.25
CA LEU A 523 12.07 2.36 18.69
C LEU A 523 11.23 2.67 19.95
N ILE A 524 9.98 2.20 19.99
CA ILE A 524 9.09 2.37 21.17
C ILE A 524 9.62 1.59 22.39
N ARG A 525 10.27 0.45 22.16
CA ARG A 525 10.85 -0.39 23.23
C ARG A 525 12.24 0.06 23.65
N GLY A 526 12.82 1.07 23.00
CA GLY A 526 14.19 1.52 23.25
C GLY A 526 15.25 0.46 22.90
N ARG A 527 14.99 -0.36 21.89
CA ARG A 527 15.94 -1.34 21.36
C ARG A 527 16.81 -0.69 20.29
N ASP A 528 18.05 -1.16 20.17
CA ASP A 528 18.94 -0.73 19.11
C ASP A 528 18.37 -1.13 17.73
N PRO A 529 18.33 -0.22 16.75
CA PRO A 529 17.85 -0.54 15.41
C PRO A 529 18.68 -1.65 14.75
N MET A 530 18.00 -2.61 14.10
CA MET A 530 18.66 -3.61 13.27
C MET A 530 19.24 -2.96 12.01
N VAL A 531 20.54 -3.16 11.77
CA VAL A 531 21.26 -2.65 10.59
C VAL A 531 22.17 -3.77 10.07
N ILE A 532 22.29 -3.91 8.75
CA ILE A 532 23.23 -4.83 8.11
C ILE A 532 24.12 -4.07 7.13
N ASP A 533 25.42 -4.30 7.08
CA ASP A 533 26.30 -3.49 6.22
C ASP A 533 26.18 -3.83 4.72
N ASP A 534 25.83 -5.08 4.40
CA ASP A 534 25.66 -5.56 3.03
C ASP A 534 24.21 -5.43 2.56
N ALA A 535 23.84 -4.21 2.12
CA ALA A 535 22.50 -3.88 1.62
C ALA A 535 22.62 -3.29 0.20
N PRO A 536 22.53 -4.11 -0.86
CA PRO A 536 22.80 -3.66 -2.22
C PRO A 536 21.77 -2.64 -2.71
N LEU A 537 22.23 -1.69 -3.53
CA LEU A 537 21.44 -0.60 -4.13
C LEU A 537 21.62 -0.62 -5.66
N PRO A 538 21.05 -1.62 -6.36
CA PRO A 538 21.27 -1.80 -7.79
C PRO A 538 20.46 -0.81 -8.63
N VAL A 539 21.14 -0.18 -9.60
CA VAL A 539 20.59 0.73 -10.60
C VAL A 539 21.19 0.47 -11.98
N ASP A 540 20.57 1.01 -13.02
CA ASP A 540 21.11 0.98 -14.37
C ASP A 540 22.26 2.01 -14.53
N PRO A 541 23.49 1.64 -14.94
CA PRO A 541 24.60 2.59 -15.01
C PRO A 541 24.39 3.75 -15.99
N GLU A 542 23.50 3.59 -16.98
CA GLU A 542 23.23 4.58 -18.03
C GLU A 542 21.87 5.27 -17.85
N TRP A 543 21.32 5.27 -16.62
CA TRP A 543 19.95 5.72 -16.40
C TRP A 543 19.65 7.16 -16.83
N LYS A 544 20.69 8.01 -16.91
CA LYS A 544 20.60 9.40 -17.34
C LYS A 544 20.28 9.54 -18.83
N THR A 545 20.74 8.62 -19.68
CA THR A 545 20.69 8.74 -21.14
C THR A 545 19.77 7.72 -21.80
N ARG A 546 19.41 6.63 -21.12
CA ARG A 546 18.47 5.61 -21.62
C ARG A 546 17.41 5.24 -20.60
N GLN A 547 16.25 4.84 -21.12
CA GLN A 547 15.13 4.35 -20.32
C GLN A 547 15.12 2.82 -20.17
N ARG A 548 15.58 2.08 -21.19
CA ARG A 548 15.59 0.62 -21.20
C ARG A 548 16.95 0.10 -20.79
N SER A 549 16.94 -1.00 -20.04
CA SER A 549 18.13 -1.75 -19.75
C SER A 549 17.81 -3.23 -19.67
N GLN A 550 18.71 -4.05 -20.20
CA GLN A 550 18.69 -5.51 -20.02
C GLN A 550 19.46 -5.96 -18.78
N GLU A 551 20.27 -5.07 -18.18
CA GLU A 551 21.13 -5.39 -17.02
C GLU A 551 21.13 -4.25 -15.99
N ILE A 552 20.84 -4.59 -14.72
CA ILE A 552 20.83 -3.64 -13.59
C ILE A 552 22.05 -3.94 -12.72
N SER A 553 23.23 -3.48 -13.14
CA SER A 553 24.52 -3.96 -12.67
C SER A 553 25.30 -3.01 -11.76
N LEU A 554 24.95 -1.73 -11.70
CA LEU A 554 25.64 -0.76 -10.85
C LEU A 554 25.10 -0.81 -9.43
N ASP A 555 25.93 -1.13 -8.45
CA ASP A 555 25.57 -1.14 -7.03
C ASP A 555 26.05 0.13 -6.33
N LEU A 556 25.12 1.05 -6.03
CA LEU A 556 25.45 2.32 -5.39
C LEU A 556 25.98 2.16 -3.96
N ALA A 557 25.66 1.05 -3.28
CA ALA A 557 26.14 0.80 -1.92
C ALA A 557 27.67 0.64 -1.87
N THR A 558 28.27 0.11 -2.94
CA THR A 558 29.73 -0.07 -3.06
C THR A 558 30.42 1.03 -3.88
N SER A 559 29.64 1.85 -4.59
CA SER A 559 30.14 2.86 -5.54
C SER A 559 30.14 4.31 -4.99
N GLY A 560 30.10 4.48 -3.66
CA GLY A 560 30.14 5.80 -3.00
C GLY A 560 28.80 6.29 -2.42
N GLY A 561 27.75 5.47 -2.46
CA GLY A 561 26.44 5.78 -1.89
C GLY A 561 25.53 6.59 -2.81
N THR A 562 24.43 7.09 -2.26
CA THR A 562 23.50 8.01 -2.93
C THR A 562 23.78 9.44 -2.48
N ASP A 563 23.69 10.41 -3.39
CA ASP A 563 23.66 11.84 -3.07
C ASP A 563 22.32 12.48 -3.49
N GLU A 564 22.15 13.77 -3.18
CA GLU A 564 20.93 14.51 -3.53
C GLU A 564 20.64 14.53 -5.05
N SER A 565 21.65 14.34 -5.91
CA SER A 565 21.45 14.36 -7.37
C SER A 565 20.73 13.13 -7.92
N PHE A 566 20.63 12.05 -7.12
CA PHE A 566 19.83 10.86 -7.46
C PHE A 566 18.34 11.06 -7.21
N PHE A 567 17.99 12.07 -6.42
CA PHE A 567 16.65 12.34 -5.98
C PHE A 567 16.18 13.69 -6.51
N ASP A 568 15.01 13.71 -7.13
CA ASP A 568 14.32 14.98 -7.37
C ASP A 568 13.71 15.44 -6.04
N LEU A 569 14.53 16.13 -5.23
CA LEU A 569 14.14 16.66 -3.92
C LEU A 569 13.30 17.95 -4.02
N GLY A 570 12.94 18.37 -5.24
CA GLY A 570 12.12 19.54 -5.53
C GLY A 570 10.87 19.65 -4.66
#